data_AF-A0A9N9DWL5-F1
#
_entry.id   AF-A0A9N9DWL5-F1
#
_cell.length_a   1.000
_cell.length_b   1.000
_cell.length_c   1.000
_cell.angle_alpha   90.00
_cell.angle_beta   90.00
_cell.angle_gamma   90.00
#
_symmetry.space_group_name_H-M   'P 1'
#
loop_
_entity.id
_entity.type
_entity.pdbx_description
1 polymer ?
#
loop_
_entity_poly.entity_id
_entity_poly.type
_entity_poly.pdbx_seq_one_letter_code
_entity_poly.pdbx_strand_id
1 'polypeptide(L)'
;PFVEEVQLVMDCLISFITERNPIALASELECGRAWRAAELRRKSFEDLHKLWYVLLKERNMLATMREEARRINMPTRNPEWYTSFQERVYKCQKGMARIKGVLNERRVCYIQAKRRDPEYFEYKRMTSQRASGSVESYIPEPPPIEPIRMPKKLTRKKRREGL
;
A
#
# COMPACT_ATOMS: atom_id res chain seq x y z
N PRO A 1 25.01 2.98 -17.80
CA PRO A 1 24.67 4.32 -17.26
C PRO A 1 23.63 4.28 -16.14
N PHE A 2 22.32 4.08 -16.41
CA PHE A 2 21.27 4.17 -15.37
C PHE A 2 21.38 3.09 -14.28
N VAL A 3 21.79 1.87 -14.65
CA VAL A 3 21.97 0.76 -13.70
C VAL A 3 23.23 0.96 -12.85
N GLU A 4 24.30 1.52 -13.43
CA GLU A 4 25.54 1.84 -12.71
C GLU A 4 25.38 3.04 -11.78
N GLU A 5 24.64 4.07 -12.17
CA GLU A 5 24.32 5.20 -11.29
C GLU A 5 23.45 4.76 -10.12
N VAL A 6 22.47 3.89 -10.35
CA VAL A 6 21.66 3.30 -9.27
C VAL A 6 22.53 2.41 -8.37
N GLN A 7 23.46 1.66 -8.95
CA GLN A 7 24.41 0.84 -8.18
C GLN A 7 25.35 1.72 -7.34
N LEU A 8 25.86 2.82 -7.90
CA LEU A 8 26.76 3.76 -7.23
C LEU A 8 26.03 4.53 -6.12
N VAL A 9 24.78 4.92 -6.35
CA VAL A 9 23.91 5.51 -5.32
C VAL A 9 23.61 4.48 -4.25
N MET A 10 23.35 3.21 -4.62
CA MET A 10 23.14 2.12 -3.66
C MET A 10 24.41 1.85 -2.85
N ASP A 11 25.61 1.83 -3.46
CA ASP A 11 26.89 1.61 -2.80
C ASP A 11 27.24 2.79 -1.86
N CYS A 12 26.92 4.02 -2.27
CA CYS A 12 27.09 5.22 -1.45
C CYS A 12 26.06 5.27 -0.29
N LEU A 13 24.81 4.84 -0.53
CA LEU A 13 23.81 4.67 0.53
C LEU A 13 24.20 3.52 1.47
N ILE A 14 24.78 2.44 0.94
CA ILE A 14 25.28 1.30 1.69
C ILE A 14 26.39 1.79 2.61
N SER A 15 27.37 2.55 2.10
CA SER A 15 28.41 3.21 2.90
C SER A 15 27.84 4.13 3.99
N PHE A 16 26.90 5.02 3.63
CA PHE A 16 26.30 5.96 4.58
C PHE A 16 25.44 5.29 5.68
N ILE A 17 24.82 4.15 5.37
CA ILE A 17 24.01 3.38 6.32
C ILE A 17 24.90 2.40 7.13
N THR A 18 25.97 1.85 6.55
CA THR A 18 26.89 0.93 7.25
C THR A 18 27.75 1.62 8.33
N GLU A 19 28.03 2.92 8.21
CA GLU A 19 28.69 3.69 9.28
C GLU A 19 27.86 3.76 10.58
N ARG A 20 26.56 3.45 10.53
CA ARG A 20 25.65 3.49 11.69
C ARG A 20 25.19 2.12 12.22
N ASN A 21 26.06 1.10 12.16
CA ASN A 21 25.92 -0.24 12.76
C ASN A 21 25.50 -1.34 11.76
N PRO A 22 26.45 -2.10 11.19
CA PRO A 22 26.19 -3.06 10.12
C PRO A 22 25.53 -4.36 10.59
N ILE A 23 25.50 -4.63 11.90
CA ILE A 23 24.89 -5.82 12.49
C ILE A 23 24.27 -5.39 13.82
N ALA A 24 23.17 -4.67 13.71
CA ALA A 24 22.28 -4.40 14.83
C ALA A 24 22.08 -5.68 15.66
N LEU A 25 22.20 -5.58 16.99
CA LEU A 25 21.95 -6.70 17.90
C LEU A 25 20.58 -7.31 17.61
N ALA A 26 20.36 -8.60 17.90
CA ALA A 26 19.06 -9.24 17.66
C ALA A 26 17.89 -8.47 18.32
N SER A 27 18.15 -7.81 19.46
CA SER A 27 17.21 -6.92 20.14
C SER A 27 16.84 -5.67 19.33
N GLU A 28 17.73 -5.14 18.50
CA GLU A 28 17.47 -3.99 17.62
C GLU A 28 16.70 -4.38 16.35
N LEU A 29 16.61 -5.69 16.06
CA LEU A 29 15.76 -6.24 15.00
C LEU A 29 14.34 -6.53 15.45
N GLU A 30 14.04 -6.44 16.75
CA GLU A 30 12.69 -6.59 17.25
C GLU A 30 11.79 -5.54 16.60
N CYS A 31 10.80 -6.03 15.86
CA CYS A 31 9.89 -5.20 15.10
C CYS A 31 8.46 -5.43 15.55
N GLY A 32 7.73 -4.33 15.68
CA GLY A 32 6.33 -4.34 16.05
C GLY A 32 5.42 -5.06 15.04
N ARG A 33 4.12 -5.01 15.32
CA ARG A 33 3.11 -5.66 14.47
C ARG A 33 3.00 -4.99 13.10
N ALA A 34 2.85 -5.79 12.04
CA ALA A 34 2.52 -5.29 10.70
C ALA A 34 1.11 -4.65 10.60
N TRP A 35 0.99 -3.60 9.79
CA TRP A 35 -0.25 -2.86 9.49
C TRP A 35 -1.41 -3.75 9.05
N ARG A 36 -2.59 -3.69 9.69
CA ARG A 36 -3.79 -4.41 9.23
C ARG A 36 -4.49 -3.66 8.11
N ALA A 37 -5.09 -4.39 7.16
CA ALA A 37 -5.85 -3.78 6.06
C ALA A 37 -6.99 -2.88 6.55
N ALA A 38 -7.69 -3.28 7.62
CA ALA A 38 -8.75 -2.48 8.24
C ALA A 38 -8.26 -1.12 8.79
N GLU A 39 -7.01 -1.04 9.22
CA GLU A 39 -6.40 0.22 9.69
C GLU A 39 -6.08 1.12 8.51
N LEU A 40 -5.50 0.54 7.44
CA LEU A 40 -5.13 1.26 6.23
C LEU A 40 -6.34 1.80 5.46
N ARG A 41 -7.50 1.11 5.51
CA ARG A 41 -8.73 1.58 4.87
C ARG A 41 -9.24 2.90 5.42
N ARG A 42 -8.97 3.21 6.69
CA ARG A 42 -9.38 4.45 7.36
C ARG A 42 -8.45 5.64 7.13
N LYS A 43 -7.33 5.44 6.43
CA LYS A 43 -6.32 6.48 6.17
C LYS A 43 -6.55 7.21 4.85
N SER A 44 -6.16 8.48 4.79
CA SER A 44 -6.23 9.28 3.56
C SER A 44 -5.27 8.74 2.48
N PHE A 45 -5.41 9.19 1.23
CA PHE A 45 -4.45 8.85 0.18
C PHE A 45 -3.05 9.40 0.49
N GLU A 46 -2.97 10.62 1.00
CA GLU A 46 -1.71 11.28 1.36
C GLU A 46 -0.96 10.54 2.47
N ASP A 47 -1.67 10.08 3.51
CA ASP A 47 -1.06 9.30 4.59
C ASP A 47 -0.53 7.95 4.10
N LEU A 48 -1.27 7.27 3.22
CA LEU A 48 -0.82 6.01 2.60
C LEU A 48 0.41 6.23 1.72
N HIS A 49 0.48 7.37 1.03
CA HIS A 49 1.63 7.74 0.20
C HIS A 49 2.87 8.02 1.06
N LYS A 50 2.73 8.78 2.14
CA LYS A 50 3.81 9.02 3.12
C LYS A 50 4.28 7.70 3.74
N LEU A 51 3.35 6.85 4.17
CA LEU A 51 3.66 5.53 4.73
C LEU A 51 4.40 4.63 3.74
N TRP A 52 4.03 4.68 2.46
CA TRP A 52 4.74 3.94 1.41
C TRP A 52 6.22 4.30 1.35
N TYR A 53 6.57 5.59 1.42
CA TYR A 53 7.96 6.03 1.42
C TYR A 53 8.73 5.62 2.69
N VAL A 54 8.06 5.63 3.85
CA VAL A 54 8.68 5.12 5.08
C VAL A 54 9.03 3.64 4.94
N LEU A 55 8.10 2.82 4.43
CA LEU A 55 8.34 1.39 4.17
C LEU A 55 9.38 1.17 3.06
N LEU A 56 9.45 2.07 2.08
CA LEU A 56 10.43 1.99 1.01
C LEU A 56 11.86 2.19 1.54
N LYS A 57 12.06 3.19 2.41
CA LYS A 57 13.36 3.42 3.08
C LYS A 57 13.78 2.22 3.91
N GLU A 58 12.85 1.67 4.69
CA GLU A 58 13.06 0.45 5.47
C GLU A 58 13.46 -0.74 4.58
N ARG A 59 12.74 -0.95 3.47
CA ARG A 59 13.05 -2.04 2.53
C ARG A 59 14.45 -1.88 1.93
N ASN A 60 14.86 -0.65 1.59
CA ASN A 60 16.18 -0.38 1.04
C ASN A 60 17.28 -0.65 2.08
N MET A 61 17.08 -0.21 3.32
CA MET A 61 17.99 -0.52 4.43
C MET A 61 18.11 -2.04 4.66
N LEU A 62 16.99 -2.77 4.69
CA LEU A 62 17.02 -4.22 4.84
C LEU A 62 17.71 -4.93 3.66
N ALA A 63 17.61 -4.39 2.44
CA ALA A 63 18.31 -4.94 1.29
C ALA A 63 19.84 -4.80 1.45
N THR A 64 20.31 -3.64 1.90
CA THR A 64 21.71 -3.41 2.28
C THR A 64 22.17 -4.36 3.38
N MET A 65 21.41 -4.47 4.47
CA MET A 65 21.75 -5.37 5.58
C MET A 65 21.83 -6.84 5.14
N ARG A 66 20.99 -7.27 4.20
CA ARG A 66 21.06 -8.63 3.63
C ARG A 66 22.37 -8.85 2.88
N GLU A 67 22.83 -7.85 2.12
CA GLU A 67 24.06 -7.94 1.35
C GLU A 67 25.26 -8.10 2.28
N GLU A 68 25.36 -7.24 3.29
CA GLU A 68 26.40 -7.31 4.31
C GLU A 68 26.34 -8.61 5.12
N ALA A 69 25.14 -9.05 5.53
CA ALA A 69 24.95 -10.32 6.22
C ALA A 69 25.46 -11.52 5.41
N ARG A 70 25.33 -11.47 4.08
CA ARG A 70 25.87 -12.52 3.20
C ARG A 70 27.39 -12.47 3.12
N ARG A 71 27.98 -11.27 2.98
CA ARG A 71 29.44 -11.08 2.92
C ARG A 71 30.16 -11.69 4.13
N ILE A 72 29.57 -11.54 5.31
CA ILE A 72 30.15 -12.04 6.57
C ILE A 72 29.67 -13.46 6.96
N ASN A 73 28.88 -14.14 6.11
CA ASN A 73 28.24 -15.43 6.41
C ASN A 73 27.43 -15.43 7.72
N MET A 74 26.70 -14.34 7.96
CA MET A 74 25.93 -14.17 9.19
C MET A 74 24.82 -15.21 9.40
N PRO A 75 24.08 -15.69 8.38
CA PRO A 75 23.04 -16.70 8.59
C PRO A 75 23.56 -17.97 9.27
N THR A 76 24.81 -18.33 9.01
CA THR A 76 25.48 -19.47 9.64
C THR A 76 26.01 -19.13 11.03
N ARG A 77 26.55 -17.91 11.21
CA ARG A 77 27.13 -17.47 12.49
C ARG A 77 26.11 -17.13 13.56
N ASN A 78 24.93 -16.62 13.17
CA ASN A 78 23.86 -16.23 14.09
C ASN A 78 22.47 -16.50 13.47
N PRO A 79 21.93 -17.72 13.67
CA PRO A 79 20.61 -18.10 13.14
C PRO A 79 19.42 -17.34 13.76
N GLU A 80 19.52 -16.91 15.01
CA GLU A 80 18.46 -16.15 15.70
C GLU A 80 18.28 -14.76 15.10
N TRP A 81 19.40 -14.08 14.84
CA TRP A 81 19.41 -12.81 14.12
C TRP A 81 18.76 -12.98 12.74
N TYR A 82 19.12 -14.04 12.00
CA TYR A 82 18.60 -14.25 10.65
C TYR A 82 17.09 -14.46 10.64
N THR A 83 16.56 -15.22 11.59
CA THR A 83 15.11 -15.40 11.77
C THR A 83 14.40 -14.06 12.02
N SER A 84 14.92 -13.27 12.95
CA SER A 84 14.35 -11.95 13.31
C SER A 84 14.39 -10.98 12.12
N PHE A 85 15.51 -10.97 11.38
CA PHE A 85 15.68 -10.20 10.16
C PHE A 85 14.65 -10.59 9.09
N GLN A 86 14.46 -11.88 8.85
CA GLN A 86 13.46 -12.38 7.89
C GLN A 86 12.03 -11.98 8.29
N GLU A 87 11.71 -12.01 9.59
CA GLU A 87 10.41 -11.58 10.07
C GLU A 87 10.17 -10.08 9.79
N ARG A 88 11.19 -9.24 10.03
CA ARG A 88 11.14 -7.79 9.74
C ARG A 88 10.96 -7.50 8.25
N VAL A 89 11.71 -8.20 7.39
CA VAL A 89 11.55 -8.15 5.93
C VAL A 89 10.12 -8.52 5.53
N TYR A 90 9.61 -9.63 6.05
CA TYR A 90 8.25 -10.10 5.76
C TYR A 90 7.20 -9.07 6.19
N LYS A 91 7.30 -8.51 7.40
CA LYS A 91 6.40 -7.48 7.92
C LYS A 91 6.40 -6.23 7.03
N CYS A 92 7.57 -5.77 6.59
CA CYS A 92 7.71 -4.64 5.67
C CYS A 92 7.01 -4.92 4.32
N GLN A 93 7.32 -6.05 3.68
CA GLN A 93 6.70 -6.46 2.42
C GLN A 93 5.18 -6.61 2.54
N LYS A 94 4.71 -7.20 3.64
CA LYS A 94 3.29 -7.37 3.95
C LYS A 94 2.57 -6.03 4.10
N GLY A 95 3.22 -5.05 4.73
CA GLY A 95 2.72 -3.67 4.80
C GLY A 95 2.53 -3.07 3.41
N MET A 96 3.56 -3.14 2.56
CA MET A 96 3.50 -2.64 1.17
C MET A 96 2.42 -3.34 0.34
N ALA A 97 2.31 -4.66 0.43
CA ALA A 97 1.30 -5.44 -0.27
C ALA A 97 -0.13 -5.03 0.13
N ARG A 98 -0.35 -4.79 1.43
CA ARG A 98 -1.66 -4.34 1.94
C ARG A 98 -2.01 -2.93 1.47
N ILE A 99 -1.05 -2.01 1.40
CA ILE A 99 -1.28 -0.66 0.84
C ILE A 99 -1.74 -0.78 -0.62
N LYS A 100 -1.03 -1.57 -1.45
CA LYS A 100 -1.45 -1.83 -2.84
C LYS A 100 -2.85 -2.45 -2.91
N GLY A 101 -3.14 -3.41 -2.05
CA GLY A 101 -4.45 -4.04 -1.95
C GLY A 101 -5.56 -3.03 -1.66
N VAL A 102 -5.40 -2.19 -0.64
CA VAL A 102 -6.40 -1.17 -0.27
C VAL A 102 -6.59 -0.13 -1.37
N LEU A 103 -5.54 0.29 -2.06
CA LEU A 103 -5.67 1.21 -3.20
C LEU A 103 -6.41 0.56 -4.37
N ASN A 104 -6.15 -0.72 -4.64
CA ASN A 104 -6.87 -1.47 -5.66
C ASN A 104 -8.36 -1.66 -5.30
N GLU A 105 -8.67 -2.00 -4.04
CA GLU A 105 -10.05 -2.06 -3.52
C GLU A 105 -10.78 -0.74 -3.78
N ARG A 106 -10.18 0.40 -3.42
CA ARG A 106 -10.76 1.73 -3.64
C ARG A 106 -11.02 2.02 -5.12
N ARG A 107 -10.06 1.68 -5.99
CA ARG A 107 -10.20 1.83 -7.44
C ARG A 107 -11.38 0.99 -7.97
N VAL A 108 -11.46 -0.27 -7.57
CA VAL A 108 -12.54 -1.18 -8.00
C VAL A 108 -13.89 -0.66 -7.53
N CYS A 109 -14.03 -0.25 -6.26
CA CYS A 109 -15.25 0.35 -5.73
C CYS A 109 -15.66 1.61 -6.49
N TYR A 110 -14.71 2.50 -6.83
CA TYR A 110 -14.97 3.69 -7.61
C TYR A 110 -15.48 3.36 -9.03
N ILE A 111 -14.85 2.41 -9.72
CA ILE A 111 -15.27 1.97 -11.05
C ILE A 111 -16.68 1.37 -10.99
N GLN A 112 -16.95 0.54 -9.98
CA GLN A 112 -18.27 -0.06 -9.78
C GLN A 112 -19.33 1.00 -9.50
N ALA A 113 -19.04 1.98 -8.64
CA ALA A 113 -19.95 3.09 -8.37
C ALA A 113 -20.22 3.92 -9.63
N LYS A 114 -19.18 4.24 -10.41
CA LYS A 114 -19.33 4.98 -11.67
C LYS A 114 -20.16 4.23 -12.71
N ARG A 115 -20.05 2.91 -12.77
CA ARG A 115 -20.85 2.06 -13.65
C ARG A 115 -22.31 1.97 -13.20
N ARG A 116 -22.56 2.04 -11.90
CA ARG A 116 -23.90 1.97 -11.32
C ARG A 116 -24.69 3.23 -11.63
N ASP A 117 -24.11 4.40 -11.38
CA ASP A 117 -24.82 5.68 -11.43
C ASP A 117 -24.04 6.71 -12.27
N PRO A 118 -23.92 6.52 -13.60
CA PRO A 118 -23.08 7.36 -14.46
C PRO A 118 -23.49 8.85 -14.45
N GLU A 119 -24.80 9.12 -14.37
CA GLU A 119 -25.38 10.46 -14.34
C GLU A 119 -24.91 11.28 -13.13
N TYR A 120 -24.84 10.66 -11.94
CA TYR A 120 -24.34 11.29 -10.72
C TYR A 120 -22.87 11.69 -10.84
N PHE A 121 -22.03 10.84 -11.46
CA PHE A 121 -20.63 11.16 -11.67
C PHE A 121 -20.42 12.25 -12.73
N GLU A 122 -21.32 12.38 -13.71
CA GLU A 122 -21.32 13.47 -14.68
C GLU A 122 -21.67 14.80 -14.01
N TYR A 123 -22.75 14.82 -13.23
CA TYR A 123 -23.15 15.97 -12.41
C TYR A 123 -22.01 16.44 -11.49
N LYS A 124 -21.34 15.50 -10.80
CA LYS A 124 -20.19 15.82 -9.92
C LYS A 124 -18.99 16.40 -10.70
N ARG A 125 -18.79 15.99 -11.97
CA ARG A 125 -17.74 16.53 -12.84
C ARG A 125 -18.05 17.97 -13.23
N MET A 126 -19.27 18.24 -13.67
CA MET A 126 -19.72 19.57 -14.09
C MET A 126 -19.62 20.59 -12.95
N THR A 127 -20.05 20.21 -11.74
CA THR A 127 -19.94 21.06 -10.54
C THR A 127 -18.49 21.35 -10.13
N SER A 128 -17.59 20.38 -10.27
CA SER A 128 -16.16 20.56 -9.97
C SER A 128 -15.46 21.53 -10.94
N GLN A 129 -15.79 21.48 -12.24
CA GLN A 129 -15.26 22.38 -13.27
C GLN A 129 -15.72 23.84 -13.07
N ARG A 130 -16.87 24.04 -12.44
CA ARG A 130 -17.36 25.36 -12.07
C ARG A 130 -16.63 25.92 -10.84
N ALA A 131 -16.31 25.09 -9.85
CA ALA A 131 -15.49 25.49 -8.71
C ALA A 131 -14.07 25.96 -9.13
N SER A 132 -13.56 25.46 -10.26
CA SER A 132 -12.33 25.94 -10.89
C SER A 132 -12.51 27.15 -11.83
N GLY A 133 -13.71 27.74 -11.90
CA GLY A 133 -14.00 28.97 -12.65
C GLY A 133 -14.04 28.81 -14.18
N SER A 134 -14.13 27.58 -14.70
CA SER A 134 -13.87 27.28 -16.11
C SER A 134 -15.11 27.31 -17.02
N VAL A 135 -16.33 27.28 -16.46
CA VAL A 135 -17.60 27.21 -17.21
C VAL A 135 -18.72 27.94 -16.46
N GLU A 136 -19.33 28.94 -17.10
CA GLU A 136 -20.58 29.59 -16.64
C GLU A 136 -21.77 28.96 -17.38
N SER A 137 -22.32 27.85 -16.87
CA SER A 137 -23.52 27.22 -17.44
C SER A 137 -24.41 26.57 -16.38
N TYR A 138 -25.67 26.30 -16.77
CA TYR A 138 -26.77 25.79 -15.95
C TYR A 138 -26.37 24.58 -15.08
N ILE A 139 -26.76 24.59 -13.80
CA ILE A 139 -26.58 23.47 -12.88
C ILE A 139 -27.75 22.51 -13.11
N PRO A 140 -27.52 21.29 -13.63
CA PRO A 140 -28.57 20.27 -13.66
C PRO A 140 -29.02 19.96 -12.23
N GLU A 141 -30.30 19.69 -12.00
CA GLU A 141 -30.70 19.19 -10.68
C GLU A 141 -29.95 17.89 -10.36
N PRO A 142 -29.55 17.68 -9.10
CA PRO A 142 -28.88 16.44 -8.73
C PRO A 142 -29.79 15.25 -9.08
N PRO A 143 -29.25 14.21 -9.73
CA PRO A 143 -30.07 13.07 -10.12
C PRO A 143 -30.70 12.42 -8.88
N PRO A 144 -31.94 11.91 -8.97
CA PRO A 144 -32.63 11.29 -7.84
C PRO A 144 -31.79 10.15 -7.24
N ILE A 145 -31.65 10.14 -5.91
CA ILE A 145 -30.92 9.07 -5.22
C ILE A 145 -31.80 7.83 -5.17
N GLU A 146 -31.58 6.88 -6.09
CA GLU A 146 -32.26 5.59 -6.02
C GLU A 146 -31.84 4.82 -4.76
N PRO A 147 -32.80 4.20 -4.02
CA PRO A 147 -32.47 3.36 -2.88
C PRO A 147 -31.48 2.26 -3.28
N ILE A 148 -30.48 2.01 -2.43
CA ILE A 148 -29.52 0.93 -2.66
C ILE A 148 -30.29 -0.40 -2.71
N ARG A 149 -30.54 -0.93 -3.91
CA ARG A 149 -31.10 -2.27 -4.10
C ARG A 149 -30.17 -3.29 -3.46
N MET A 150 -30.50 -3.73 -2.25
CA MET A 150 -29.78 -4.81 -1.61
C MET A 150 -30.04 -6.11 -2.38
N PRO A 151 -28.99 -6.92 -2.65
CA PRO A 151 -29.21 -8.22 -3.25
C PRO A 151 -30.16 -9.02 -2.35
N LYS A 152 -31.25 -9.55 -2.95
CA LYS A 152 -32.20 -10.41 -2.24
C LYS A 152 -31.40 -11.54 -1.60
N LYS A 153 -31.48 -11.70 -0.26
CA LYS A 153 -30.80 -12.79 0.45
C LYS A 153 -31.18 -14.10 -0.24
N LEU A 154 -30.19 -14.83 -0.75
CA LEU A 154 -30.43 -16.17 -1.30
C LEU A 154 -31.02 -17.04 -0.19
N THR A 155 -32.22 -17.56 -0.42
CA THR A 155 -32.84 -18.50 0.50
C THR A 155 -31.99 -19.78 0.56
N ARG A 156 -31.97 -20.42 1.74
CA ARG A 156 -31.13 -21.60 2.01
C ARG A 156 -31.32 -22.74 0.99
N LYS A 157 -32.51 -22.83 0.39
CA LYS A 157 -32.88 -23.80 -0.67
C LYS A 157 -32.13 -23.55 -1.99
N LYS A 158 -32.09 -22.30 -2.46
CA LYS A 158 -31.38 -21.92 -3.71
C LYS A 158 -29.85 -22.10 -3.64
N ARG A 159 -29.27 -22.19 -2.44
CA ARG A 159 -27.84 -22.53 -2.27
C ARG A 159 -27.51 -24.01 -2.52
N ARG A 160 -28.49 -24.90 -2.34
CA ARG A 160 -28.29 -26.36 -2.49
C ARG A 160 -28.49 -26.84 -3.92
N GLU A 161 -29.26 -26.11 -4.72
CA GLU A 161 -29.65 -26.46 -6.10
C GLU A 161 -28.69 -25.88 -7.17
N GLY A 162 -27.59 -25.24 -6.78
CA GLY A 162 -26.66 -24.54 -7.67
C GLY A 162 -25.24 -25.12 -7.73
N LEU A 163 -25.10 -26.43 -7.56
CA LEU A 163 -23.89 -27.22 -7.86
C LEU A 163 -24.18 -28.13 -9.05
#